data_AF-A0A2T4S597-F1
#
_entry.id   AF-A0A2T4S597-F1
#
_cell.length_a   1.000
_cell.length_b   1.000
_cell.length_c   1.000
_cell.angle_alpha   90.00
_cell.angle_beta   90.00
_cell.angle_gamma   90.00
#
_symmetry.space_group_name_H-M   'P 1'
#
loop_
_entity.id
_entity.type
_entity.pdbx_description
1 polymer ?
#
loop_
_entity_poly.entity_id
_entity_poly.type
_entity_poly.pdbx_seq_one_letter_code
_entity_poly.pdbx_strand_id
1 'polypeptide(L)'
;TLGGAFVASRPAGICECTDLTRDQIVTQIRAKGLKTSKEVRNVLGWKTEGGCPKCRPAVNYYLNMIYPNEHEDEKASRFANERYHANIQNDGTFSVIPQMRGGVTNPDQLIRLGEVAKKYDVPLVKVTGSQRIGLYGIKKEDLPKVWKDLGIRSALAYEKKTR
;
A
#
# COMPACT_ATOMS: atom_id res chain seq x y z
N THR A 1 25.86 -38.27 -9.07
CA THR A 1 25.84 -37.17 -10.06
C THR A 1 24.42 -36.66 -10.15
N LEU A 2 24.18 -35.36 -10.02
CA LEU A 2 22.83 -34.79 -10.15
C LEU A 2 22.31 -35.12 -11.56
N GLY A 3 21.18 -35.82 -11.64
CA GLY A 3 20.65 -36.42 -12.87
C GLY A 3 20.27 -35.38 -13.93
N GLY A 4 20.39 -35.78 -15.20
CA GLY A 4 20.31 -34.95 -16.42
C GLY A 4 18.95 -34.29 -16.73
N ALA A 5 18.15 -33.99 -15.72
CA ALA A 5 16.87 -33.27 -15.83
C ALA A 5 16.80 -32.01 -14.93
N PHE A 6 17.92 -31.53 -14.38
CA PHE A 6 17.95 -30.24 -13.69
C PHE A 6 17.96 -29.09 -14.71
N VAL A 7 16.77 -28.64 -15.10
CA VAL A 7 16.62 -27.35 -15.78
C VAL A 7 16.73 -26.27 -14.71
N ALA A 8 17.86 -25.56 -14.68
CA ALA A 8 18.02 -24.41 -13.80
C ALA A 8 16.86 -23.43 -14.04
N SER A 9 16.08 -23.14 -13.00
CA SER A 9 15.00 -22.16 -13.10
C SER A 9 15.61 -20.81 -13.43
N ARG A 10 15.08 -20.15 -14.48
CA ARG A 10 15.47 -18.76 -14.76
C ARG A 10 15.19 -17.93 -13.50
N PRO A 11 16.13 -17.07 -13.08
CA PRO A 11 15.92 -16.26 -11.90
C PRO A 11 14.67 -15.41 -12.10
N ALA A 12 13.68 -15.61 -11.25
CA ALA A 12 12.37 -14.99 -11.40
C ALA A 12 12.51 -13.47 -11.25
N GLY A 13 11.91 -12.73 -12.19
CA GLY A 13 11.74 -11.29 -12.05
C GLY A 13 10.91 -10.95 -10.80
N ILE A 14 11.00 -9.70 -10.34
CA ILE A 14 10.30 -9.27 -9.12
C ILE A 14 8.75 -9.31 -9.26
N CYS A 15 8.25 -9.28 -10.50
CA CYS A 15 6.85 -9.50 -10.87
C CYS A 15 6.75 -9.73 -12.39
N GLU A 16 5.55 -9.97 -12.90
CA GLU A 16 5.30 -10.19 -14.33
C GLU A 16 5.55 -8.97 -15.23
N CYS A 17 5.68 -7.76 -14.67
CA CYS A 17 5.93 -6.55 -15.44
C CYS A 17 7.35 -6.48 -16.04
N THR A 18 8.26 -7.37 -15.62
CA THR A 18 9.66 -7.38 -16.08
C THR A 18 10.22 -8.79 -16.04
N ASP A 19 11.13 -9.09 -16.96
CA ASP A 19 11.91 -10.33 -16.94
C ASP A 19 13.27 -10.13 -16.24
N LEU A 20 13.57 -8.90 -15.79
CA LEU A 20 14.79 -8.57 -15.08
C LEU A 20 14.74 -9.02 -13.61
N THR A 21 15.87 -9.58 -13.16
CA THR A 21 16.07 -9.90 -11.74
C THR A 21 16.28 -8.63 -10.92
N ARG A 22 16.10 -8.74 -9.59
CA ARG A 22 16.42 -7.64 -8.66
C ARG A 22 17.82 -7.07 -8.90
N ASP A 23 18.83 -7.92 -9.03
CA ASP A 23 20.22 -7.48 -9.16
C ASP A 23 20.48 -6.81 -10.50
N GLN A 24 19.86 -7.30 -11.57
CA GLN A 24 19.91 -6.65 -12.88
C GLN A 24 19.28 -5.26 -12.82
N ILE A 25 18.13 -5.12 -12.15
CA ILE A 25 17.45 -3.82 -11.98
C ILE A 25 18.37 -2.84 -11.23
N VAL A 26 18.89 -3.24 -10.07
CA VAL A 26 19.79 -2.39 -9.25
C VAL A 26 21.05 -2.01 -10.02
N THR A 27 21.65 -2.96 -10.74
CA THR A 27 22.85 -2.72 -11.56
C THR A 27 22.57 -1.70 -12.65
N GLN A 28 21.44 -1.84 -13.36
CA GLN A 28 21.06 -0.91 -14.44
C GLN A 28 20.68 0.47 -13.92
N ILE A 29 20.03 0.58 -12.76
CA ILE A 29 19.74 1.87 -12.11
C ILE A 29 21.03 2.65 -11.84
N ARG A 30 22.06 1.98 -11.32
CA ARG A 30 23.38 2.59 -11.07
C ARG A 30 24.09 2.95 -12.37
N ALA A 31 24.19 1.99 -13.29
CA ALA A 31 24.94 2.15 -14.54
C ALA A 31 24.37 3.27 -15.44
N LYS A 32 23.05 3.46 -15.42
CA LYS A 32 22.36 4.47 -16.25
C LYS A 32 21.99 5.74 -15.49
N GLY A 33 22.28 5.84 -14.20
CA GLY A 33 21.99 7.04 -13.40
C GLY A 33 20.50 7.34 -13.22
N LEU A 34 19.63 6.31 -13.23
CA LEU A 34 18.16 6.50 -13.21
C LEU A 34 17.69 6.94 -11.82
N LYS A 35 16.93 8.03 -11.73
CA LYS A 35 16.58 8.66 -10.43
C LYS A 35 15.10 8.62 -10.08
N THR A 36 14.22 8.22 -11.00
CA THR A 36 12.78 8.11 -10.74
C THR A 36 12.22 6.75 -11.12
N SER A 37 11.20 6.28 -10.42
CA SER A 37 10.60 4.96 -10.68
C SER A 37 9.94 4.90 -12.06
N LYS A 38 9.44 6.04 -12.55
CA LYS A 38 8.92 6.16 -13.93
C LYS A 38 10.04 5.97 -14.94
N GLU A 39 11.17 6.63 -14.74
CA GLU A 39 12.34 6.49 -15.60
C GLU A 39 12.89 5.06 -15.59
N VAL A 40 13.00 4.41 -14.42
CA VAL A 40 13.40 3.00 -14.32
C VAL A 40 12.48 2.11 -15.16
N ARG A 41 11.16 2.25 -15.01
CA ARG A 41 10.21 1.44 -15.78
C ARG A 41 10.31 1.69 -17.28
N ASN A 42 10.44 2.95 -17.70
CA ASN A 42 10.51 3.32 -19.11
C ASN A 42 11.81 2.84 -19.75
N VAL A 43 12.96 3.12 -19.12
CA VAL A 43 14.29 2.82 -19.67
C VAL A 43 14.60 1.32 -19.62
N LEU A 44 14.10 0.60 -18.61
CA LEU A 44 14.31 -0.84 -18.47
C LEU A 44 13.19 -1.68 -19.11
N GLY A 45 12.28 -1.07 -19.86
CA GLY A 45 11.30 -1.78 -20.69
C GLY A 45 10.25 -2.55 -19.90
N TRP A 46 9.67 -1.95 -18.85
CA TRP A 46 8.54 -2.56 -18.15
C TRP A 46 7.37 -2.79 -19.11
N LYS A 47 6.76 -3.98 -19.04
CA LYS A 47 5.56 -4.34 -19.82
C LYS A 47 4.35 -3.47 -19.44
N THR A 48 4.38 -2.83 -18.27
CA THR A 48 3.32 -1.93 -17.79
C THR A 48 3.94 -0.60 -17.38
N GLU A 49 3.64 0.47 -18.11
CA GLU A 49 4.19 1.82 -17.86
C GLU A 49 3.96 2.30 -16.41
N GLY A 50 2.76 2.06 -15.90
CA GLY A 50 2.39 2.41 -14.52
C GLY A 50 2.97 1.51 -13.44
N GLY A 51 3.51 0.33 -13.81
CA GLY A 51 3.87 -0.75 -12.90
C GLY A 51 2.67 -1.32 -12.12
N CYS A 52 2.91 -2.42 -11.41
CA CYS A 52 1.92 -3.08 -10.57
C CYS A 52 2.18 -2.82 -9.07
N PRO A 53 1.27 -3.24 -8.17
CA PRO A 53 1.45 -3.08 -6.73
C PRO A 53 2.70 -3.76 -6.15
N LYS A 54 3.32 -4.71 -6.87
CA LYS A 54 4.57 -5.36 -6.44
C LYS A 54 5.81 -4.54 -6.83
N CYS A 55 5.92 -4.13 -8.10
CA CYS A 55 7.15 -3.49 -8.59
C CYS A 55 7.23 -1.99 -8.30
N ARG A 56 6.09 -1.28 -8.17
CA ARG A 56 6.11 0.15 -7.81
C ARG A 56 6.84 0.40 -6.48
N PRO A 57 6.47 -0.22 -5.34
CA PRO A 57 7.18 0.00 -4.08
C PRO A 57 8.60 -0.58 -4.10
N ALA A 58 8.84 -1.69 -4.81
CA ALA A 58 10.17 -2.29 -4.90
C ALA A 58 11.17 -1.38 -5.62
N VAL A 59 10.78 -0.78 -6.76
CA VAL A 59 11.63 0.15 -7.50
C VAL A 59 11.91 1.42 -6.69
N ASN A 60 10.88 1.98 -6.05
CA ASN A 60 11.04 3.13 -5.16
C ASN A 60 12.01 2.82 -3.99
N TYR A 61 11.92 1.62 -3.41
CA TYR A 61 12.88 1.16 -2.39
C TYR A 61 14.32 1.08 -2.93
N TYR A 62 14.53 0.54 -4.13
CA TYR A 62 15.87 0.48 -4.73
C TYR A 62 16.45 1.86 -4.98
N LEU A 63 15.63 2.81 -5.45
CA LEU A 63 16.05 4.19 -5.67
C LEU A 63 16.43 4.88 -4.36
N ASN A 64 15.64 4.75 -3.30
CA ASN A 64 15.98 5.23 -1.96
C ASN A 64 17.30 4.63 -1.43
N MET A 65 17.57 3.36 -1.73
CA MET A 65 18.80 2.68 -1.31
C MET A 65 20.03 3.15 -2.10
N ILE A 66 19.88 3.43 -3.39
CA ILE A 66 20.98 3.83 -4.28
C ILE A 66 21.27 5.33 -4.16
N TYR A 67 20.22 6.15 -4.00
CA TYR A 67 20.28 7.61 -4.00
C TYR A 67 19.58 8.21 -2.76
N PRO A 68 20.08 7.94 -1.54
CA PRO A 68 19.39 8.31 -0.30
C PRO A 68 19.16 9.81 -0.11
N ASN A 69 19.97 10.66 -0.74
CA ASN A 69 19.89 12.11 -0.64
C ASN A 69 19.41 12.80 -1.93
N GLU A 70 19.23 12.05 -3.03
CA GLU A 70 18.91 12.61 -4.36
C GLU A 70 17.57 12.12 -4.91
N HIS A 71 17.12 10.93 -4.50
CA HIS A 71 15.80 10.44 -4.87
C HIS A 71 14.75 10.91 -3.86
N GLU A 72 13.67 11.52 -4.38
CA GLU A 72 12.50 11.85 -3.56
C GLU A 72 11.58 10.63 -3.43
N ASP A 73 11.32 10.19 -2.20
CA ASP A 73 10.46 9.02 -1.91
C ASP A 73 9.08 9.18 -2.56
N GLU A 74 8.77 8.34 -3.55
CA GLU A 74 7.51 8.39 -4.26
C GLU A 74 6.41 7.75 -3.40
N LYS A 75 5.77 8.54 -2.52
CA LYS A 75 4.65 8.08 -1.67
C LYS A 75 3.54 7.38 -2.47
N ALA A 76 3.33 7.78 -3.73
CA ALA A 76 2.37 7.16 -4.66
C ALA A 76 2.70 5.69 -5.01
N SER A 77 3.94 5.25 -4.83
CA SER A 77 4.37 3.85 -5.02
C SER A 77 3.86 2.90 -3.94
N ARG A 78 3.57 3.44 -2.75
CA ARG A 78 3.07 2.68 -1.60
C ARG A 78 1.67 2.13 -1.88
N PHE A 79 1.32 1.03 -1.23
CA PHE A 79 -0.01 0.44 -1.36
C PHE A 79 -1.09 1.47 -0.99
N ALA A 80 -2.26 1.42 -1.64
CA ALA A 80 -3.36 2.34 -1.35
C ALA A 80 -3.72 2.35 0.14
N ASN A 81 -3.65 1.18 0.79
CA ASN A 81 -3.89 1.02 2.21
C ASN A 81 -2.87 1.76 3.09
N GLU A 82 -1.62 1.89 2.64
CA GLU A 82 -0.58 2.66 3.35
C GLU A 82 -0.71 4.16 3.11
N ARG A 83 -1.22 4.57 1.95
CA ARG A 83 -1.42 5.99 1.61
C ARG A 83 -2.64 6.61 2.27
N TYR A 84 -3.74 5.86 2.32
CA TYR A 84 -5.02 6.37 2.79
C TYR A 84 -5.42 5.82 4.16
N HIS A 85 -4.60 4.92 4.72
CA HIS A 85 -4.88 4.24 5.99
C HIS A 85 -6.24 3.55 6.03
N ALA A 86 -6.78 3.17 4.87
CA ALA A 86 -8.11 2.62 4.66
C ALA A 86 -8.03 1.43 3.71
N ASN A 87 -8.99 0.50 3.76
CA ASN A 87 -8.97 -0.69 2.89
C ASN A 87 -9.87 -0.48 1.68
N ILE A 88 -9.33 -0.60 0.47
CA ILE A 88 -10.12 -0.61 -0.75
C ILE A 88 -11.08 -1.82 -0.78
N GLN A 89 -12.31 -1.58 -1.24
CA GLN A 89 -13.37 -2.58 -1.42
C GLN A 89 -13.50 -2.94 -2.91
N ASN A 90 -14.19 -4.04 -3.22
CA ASN A 90 -14.35 -4.52 -4.60
C ASN A 90 -15.08 -3.54 -5.53
N ASP A 91 -15.92 -2.67 -4.95
CA ASP A 91 -16.68 -1.62 -5.66
C ASP A 91 -15.87 -0.32 -5.83
N GLY A 92 -14.60 -0.30 -5.44
CA GLY A 92 -13.71 0.87 -5.52
C GLY A 92 -13.88 1.87 -4.37
N THR A 93 -14.84 1.65 -3.46
CA THR A 93 -14.96 2.43 -2.23
C THR A 93 -13.94 1.99 -1.18
N PHE A 94 -13.90 2.67 -0.05
CA PHE A 94 -12.97 2.41 1.03
C PHE A 94 -13.68 2.10 2.35
N SER A 95 -13.03 1.28 3.17
CA SER A 95 -13.39 1.10 4.57
C SER A 95 -12.37 1.74 5.50
N VAL A 96 -12.89 2.51 6.45
CA VAL A 96 -12.15 3.20 7.51
C VAL A 96 -12.42 2.49 8.82
N ILE A 97 -11.36 1.95 9.44
CA ILE A 97 -11.45 1.18 10.69
C ILE A 97 -10.50 1.84 11.70
N PRO A 98 -11.01 2.75 12.55
CA PRO A 98 -10.19 3.41 13.57
C PRO A 98 -9.64 2.42 14.60
N GLN A 99 -8.54 2.78 15.24
CA GLN A 99 -7.93 1.94 16.26
C GLN A 99 -8.81 1.86 17.52
N MET A 100 -9.21 0.63 17.89
CA MET A 100 -9.83 0.31 19.19
C MET A 100 -9.05 -0.86 19.80
N ARG A 101 -8.21 -0.58 20.80
CA ARG A 101 -7.32 -1.59 21.40
C ARG A 101 -8.14 -2.58 22.21
N GLY A 102 -8.21 -3.85 21.78
CA GLY A 102 -9.06 -4.85 22.42
C GLY A 102 -10.54 -4.47 22.43
N GLY A 103 -10.99 -3.68 21.45
CA GLY A 103 -12.36 -3.16 21.39
C GLY A 103 -12.69 -2.07 22.43
N VAL A 104 -11.71 -1.59 23.20
CA VAL A 104 -11.93 -0.52 24.17
C VAL A 104 -12.24 0.80 23.46
N THR A 105 -13.32 1.44 23.90
CA THR A 105 -13.77 2.76 23.44
C THR A 105 -14.49 3.50 24.58
N ASN A 106 -14.82 4.77 24.36
CA ASN A 106 -15.58 5.59 25.31
C ASN A 106 -16.81 6.23 24.62
N PRO A 107 -17.75 6.82 25.38
CA PRO A 107 -18.96 7.40 24.81
C PRO A 107 -18.69 8.45 23.72
N ASP A 108 -17.72 9.34 23.93
CA ASP A 108 -17.38 10.40 22.97
C ASP A 108 -16.86 9.85 21.64
N GLN A 109 -16.03 8.79 21.69
CA GLN A 109 -15.54 8.11 20.50
C GLN A 109 -16.66 7.42 19.73
N LEU A 110 -17.60 6.79 20.43
CA LEU A 110 -18.77 6.15 19.81
C LEU A 110 -19.69 7.18 19.15
N ILE A 111 -19.97 8.30 19.83
CA ILE A 111 -20.75 9.41 19.29
C ILE A 111 -20.07 9.94 18.03
N ARG A 112 -18.76 10.22 18.09
CA ARG A 112 -17.98 10.72 16.96
C ARG A 112 -17.99 9.77 15.77
N LEU A 113 -17.89 8.47 15.99
CA LEU A 113 -18.03 7.47 14.92
C LEU A 113 -19.40 7.59 14.22
N GLY A 114 -20.47 7.76 15.00
CA GLY A 114 -21.82 7.96 14.47
C GLY A 114 -22.01 9.30 13.74
N GLU A 115 -21.44 10.39 14.27
CA GLU A 115 -21.47 11.71 13.65
C GLU A 115 -20.72 11.72 12.31
N VAL A 116 -19.54 11.11 12.26
CA VAL A 116 -18.78 10.94 11.02
C VAL A 116 -19.55 10.06 10.04
N ALA A 117 -20.12 8.94 10.51
CA ALA A 117 -20.92 8.09 9.63
C ALA A 117 -22.08 8.85 8.97
N LYS A 118 -22.78 9.69 9.74
CA LYS A 118 -23.85 10.56 9.22
C LYS A 118 -23.31 11.64 8.27
N LYS A 119 -22.25 12.34 8.63
CA LYS A 119 -21.69 13.47 7.85
C LYS A 119 -21.25 13.08 6.44
N TYR A 120 -20.78 11.84 6.27
CA TYR A 120 -20.28 11.33 4.99
C TYR A 120 -21.22 10.31 4.34
N ASP A 121 -22.48 10.25 4.78
CA ASP A 121 -23.51 9.33 4.26
C ASP A 121 -23.01 7.88 4.16
N VAL A 122 -22.31 7.40 5.20
CA VAL A 122 -21.68 6.07 5.21
C VAL A 122 -22.78 5.00 5.14
N PRO A 123 -22.86 4.20 4.06
CA PRO A 123 -23.97 3.26 3.85
C PRO A 123 -23.94 2.07 4.80
N LEU A 124 -22.77 1.72 5.35
CA LEU A 124 -22.62 0.59 6.25
C LEU A 124 -21.64 0.90 7.39
N VAL A 125 -22.16 0.79 8.62
CA VAL A 125 -21.38 0.75 9.84
C VAL A 125 -21.49 -0.65 10.42
N LYS A 126 -20.37 -1.34 10.62
CA LYS A 126 -20.38 -2.69 11.21
C LYS A 126 -19.28 -2.93 12.21
N VAL A 127 -19.56 -3.80 13.18
CA VAL A 127 -18.54 -4.39 14.03
C VAL A 127 -17.79 -5.46 13.23
N THR A 128 -16.46 -5.38 13.25
CA THR A 128 -15.56 -6.32 12.58
C THR A 128 -15.27 -7.52 13.47
N GLY A 129 -14.82 -8.64 12.89
CA GLY A 129 -14.40 -9.83 13.66
C GLY A 129 -13.25 -9.58 14.65
N SER A 130 -12.59 -8.43 14.56
CA SER A 130 -11.56 -7.97 15.49
C SER A 130 -12.05 -6.96 16.52
N GLN A 131 -13.36 -6.94 16.81
CA GLN A 131 -13.98 -6.09 17.83
C GLN A 131 -13.75 -4.58 17.62
N ARG A 132 -13.72 -4.15 16.35
CA ARG A 132 -13.60 -2.74 15.94
C ARG A 132 -14.84 -2.30 15.17
N ILE A 133 -15.22 -1.04 15.27
CA ILE A 133 -16.26 -0.43 14.44
C ILE A 133 -15.62 0.06 13.13
N GLY A 134 -16.15 -0.37 11.99
CA GLY A 134 -15.70 0.07 10.67
C GLY A 134 -16.79 0.80 9.91
N LEU A 135 -16.39 1.83 9.17
CA LEU A 135 -17.19 2.63 8.26
C LEU A 135 -16.87 2.20 6.82
N TYR A 136 -17.86 1.75 6.05
CA TYR A 136 -17.68 1.16 4.72
C TYR A 136 -18.44 1.95 3.67
N GLY A 137 -17.90 2.04 2.45
CA GLY A 137 -18.52 2.77 1.34
C GLY A 137 -18.03 4.21 1.18
N ILE A 138 -16.90 4.57 1.81
CA ILE A 138 -16.37 5.93 1.78
C ILE A 138 -15.64 6.18 0.45
N LYS A 139 -15.86 7.35 -0.16
CA LYS A 139 -15.16 7.78 -1.39
C LYS A 139 -13.71 8.15 -1.09
N LYS A 140 -12.84 7.95 -2.08
CA LYS A 140 -11.40 8.21 -1.96
C LYS A 140 -11.08 9.65 -1.55
N GLU A 141 -11.78 10.61 -2.15
CA GLU A 141 -11.60 12.04 -1.91
C GLU A 141 -11.96 12.48 -0.48
N ASP A 142 -12.80 11.71 0.21
CA ASP A 142 -13.26 12.04 1.56
C ASP A 142 -12.36 11.45 2.66
N LEU A 143 -11.49 10.49 2.34
CA LEU A 143 -10.63 9.81 3.31
C LEU A 143 -9.82 10.77 4.20
N PRO A 144 -9.15 11.82 3.67
CA PRO A 144 -8.43 12.76 4.53
C PRO A 144 -9.34 13.51 5.50
N LYS A 145 -10.56 13.84 5.08
CA LYS A 145 -11.53 14.58 5.90
C LYS A 145 -12.16 13.69 6.97
N VAL A 146 -12.52 12.46 6.60
CA VAL A 146 -13.01 11.43 7.53
C VAL A 146 -12.00 11.19 8.65
N TRP A 147 -10.71 11.00 8.31
CA TRP A 147 -9.67 10.80 9.33
C TRP A 147 -9.48 12.01 10.24
N LYS A 148 -9.55 13.23 9.67
CA LYS A 148 -9.48 14.47 10.44
C LYS A 148 -10.64 14.56 11.42
N ASP A 149 -11.86 14.29 10.98
CA ASP A 149 -13.06 14.40 11.81
C ASP A 149 -13.13 13.31 12.89
N LEU A 150 -12.65 12.10 12.60
CA LEU A 150 -12.54 11.03 13.59
C LEU A 150 -11.56 11.41 14.71
N GLY A 151 -10.47 12.11 14.40
CA GLY A 151 -9.44 12.47 15.38
C GLY A 151 -8.81 11.25 16.08
N ILE A 152 -9.04 10.05 15.55
CA ILE A 152 -8.53 8.77 16.03
C ILE A 152 -7.58 8.25 14.95
N ARG A 153 -6.40 7.78 15.34
CA ARG A 153 -5.45 7.19 14.40
C ARG A 153 -6.05 5.93 13.77
N SER A 154 -5.73 5.68 12.51
CA SER A 154 -6.06 4.41 11.87
C SER A 154 -5.46 3.26 12.65
N ALA A 155 -6.21 2.18 12.85
CA ALA A 155 -5.56 0.91 13.12
C ALA A 155 -4.67 0.63 11.91
N LEU A 156 -3.35 0.51 12.10
CA LEU A 156 -2.45 0.10 11.01
C LEU A 156 -3.07 -1.13 10.34
N ALA A 157 -3.42 -0.99 9.06
CA ALA A 157 -4.19 -2.00 8.32
C ALA A 157 -3.45 -3.36 8.18
N TYR A 158 -2.24 -3.47 8.75
CA TYR A 158 -1.37 -4.64 8.65
C TYR A 158 -0.57 -4.95 9.93
N GLU A 159 -1.03 -4.59 11.13
CA GLU A 159 -0.49 -5.24 12.33
C GLU A 159 -1.17 -6.60 12.58
N LYS A 160 -0.94 -7.54 11.64
CA LYS A 160 -0.75 -8.95 12.00
C LYS A 160 0.70 -9.14 12.46
N LYS A 161 1.17 -8.32 13.41
CA LYS A 161 2.34 -8.68 14.19
C LYS A 161 1.82 -9.46 15.38
N THR A 162 1.93 -10.77 15.29
CA THR A 162 2.02 -11.63 16.47
C THR A 162 3.00 -10.97 17.45
N ARG A 163 2.55 -10.79 18.70
CA ARG A 163 3.49 -10.70 19.82
C ARG A 163 4.29 -11.99 19.90
#